data_AF-V2W3C4-F1
#
_entry.id   AF-V2W3C4-F1
#
_cell.length_a   1.000
_cell.length_b   1.000
_cell.length_c   1.000
_cell.angle_alpha   90.00
_cell.angle_beta   90.00
_cell.angle_gamma   90.00
#
_symmetry.space_group_name_H-M   'P 1'
#
loop_
_entity.id
_entity.type
_entity.pdbx_description
1 polymer ?
#
loop_
_entity_poly.entity_id
_entity_poly.type
_entity_poly.pdbx_seq_one_letter_code
_entity_poly.pdbx_strand_id
1 'polypeptide(L)'
;MVQSDTLSRRLDLVDKEENDNENIVMLPDKLFVNMINRELKTMLEESLPSDEFLQMTIESLIKKGTPPIKSSLQDWQTEGNLLFYKDRVYIPNDPMLRRLIVKTIHKALPHGHPGQWNTVNQVQRDYWWPGMTKFIKPFVDGCAACQQMKVNTHPMQTPIQPIGGHKDVLPFQIISMDLITDLPKIVDCDLILVVVDHAATKGVIFIPCNKKINATETAELLFQHVYKRFGLPDKIISDRDPQFAAEVFKEMGKLLGIKQMLSTAYHPQTDGETERVNQEVEIFLRFFCTKEQTKWKDLLHFAKFAHNTQTHSVTKNSPFYLTMGYHPQPLPTVFEKTTIPSVEKRVVELKKLREETSALLDIVARRVKERSGRNLDKSEKGQKVWLEGKNLSLGYPSPKLSPKREGPFEITEVLGPMTYRLKLPFQWRIYPVFHAGLLSPHKETNVHGPNFLEPPPDIVEGQEEYEVEAIIAHRPKRKNQPPKEYLISWKGYDSSHNQWLKPAGLKHSMELYLDYKIAHNLC
;
A
#
# COMPACT_ATOMS: atom_id res chain seq x y z
N MET A 1 27.95 -16.46 9.76
CA MET A 1 28.04 -15.16 10.45
C MET A 1 29.39 -14.58 10.11
N VAL A 2 29.48 -13.73 9.08
CA VAL A 2 30.73 -13.03 8.74
C VAL A 2 30.56 -11.61 9.23
N GLN A 3 31.25 -11.31 10.31
CA GLN A 3 31.24 -10.03 10.99
C GLN A 3 32.20 -9.11 10.21
N SER A 4 31.67 -8.11 9.52
CA SER A 4 32.46 -7.06 8.89
C SER A 4 32.92 -6.09 9.97
N ASP A 5 34.22 -6.08 10.25
CA ASP A 5 34.86 -5.18 11.19
C ASP A 5 35.18 -3.83 10.55
N THR A 6 34.89 -2.77 11.28
CA THR A 6 35.18 -1.39 10.94
C THR A 6 36.47 -0.98 11.66
N LEU A 7 37.47 -0.54 10.89
CA LEU A 7 38.68 0.21 11.27
C LEU A 7 39.92 -0.62 11.67
N SER A 8 40.79 -0.88 10.69
CA SER A 8 42.24 -0.95 10.93
C SER A 8 43.01 -0.61 9.65
N ARG A 9 43.28 0.67 9.41
CA ARG A 9 44.35 1.06 8.48
C ARG A 9 45.66 0.76 9.20
N ARG A 10 46.40 -0.24 8.74
CA ARG A 10 47.78 -0.47 9.22
C ARG A 10 48.60 0.76 8.86
N LEU A 11 49.32 1.31 9.85
CA LEU A 11 50.21 2.47 9.70
C LEU A 11 51.41 2.20 8.76
N ASP A 12 51.60 0.94 8.36
CA ASP A 12 52.76 0.47 7.61
C ASP A 12 52.59 0.61 6.07
N LEU A 13 51.47 1.18 5.61
CA LEU A 13 51.11 1.39 4.20
C LEU A 13 50.88 2.88 3.85
N VAL A 14 51.50 3.80 4.60
CA VAL A 14 51.61 5.20 4.16
C VAL A 14 52.86 5.30 3.31
N ASP A 15 52.72 5.09 2.01
CA ASP A 15 53.75 5.52 1.06
C ASP A 15 53.95 7.03 1.26
N LYS A 16 55.20 7.45 1.49
CA LYS A 16 55.55 8.87 1.75
C LYS A 16 55.44 9.76 0.50
N GLU A 17 54.78 9.29 -0.54
CA GLU A 17 54.55 9.97 -1.81
C GLU A 17 53.10 9.74 -2.24
N GLU A 18 52.14 10.38 -1.54
CA GLU A 18 50.76 10.53 -2.04
C GLU A 18 50.77 11.53 -3.21
N ASN A 19 51.20 11.05 -4.39
CA ASN A 19 51.15 11.78 -5.66
C ASN A 19 50.02 11.29 -6.57
N ASP A 20 49.01 10.64 -6.00
CA ASP A 20 47.84 10.07 -6.67
C ASP A 20 47.06 11.11 -7.49
N ASN A 21 47.23 12.39 -7.14
CA ASN A 21 46.56 13.53 -7.78
C ASN A 21 47.43 14.26 -8.82
N GLU A 22 48.72 13.93 -8.99
CA GLU A 22 49.61 14.65 -9.93
C GLU A 22 49.19 14.48 -11.40
N ASN A 23 48.49 13.38 -11.72
CA ASN A 23 47.97 13.10 -13.06
C ASN A 23 46.44 13.25 -13.17
N ILE A 24 45.79 13.88 -12.19
CA ILE A 24 44.36 14.20 -12.28
C ILE A 24 44.21 15.60 -12.89
N VAL A 25 43.94 15.63 -14.21
CA VAL A 25 43.51 16.86 -14.86
C VAL A 25 42.05 17.12 -14.47
N MET A 26 41.83 18.04 -13.54
CA MET A 26 40.51 18.61 -13.31
C MET A 26 40.05 19.26 -14.62
N LEU A 27 38.95 18.77 -15.20
CA LEU A 27 38.38 19.38 -16.40
C LEU A 27 38.07 20.85 -16.08
N PRO A 28 38.62 21.83 -16.81
CA PRO A 28 38.31 23.22 -16.56
C PRO A 28 36.82 23.49 -16.74
N ASP A 29 36.24 24.37 -15.92
CA ASP A 29 34.79 24.66 -15.85
C ASP A 29 34.14 24.90 -17.22
N LYS A 30 34.90 25.44 -18.18
CA LYS A 30 34.50 25.66 -19.58
C LYS A 30 34.20 24.40 -20.42
N LEU A 31 34.65 23.22 -19.98
CA LEU A 31 34.39 21.93 -20.64
C LEU A 31 33.08 21.29 -20.15
N PHE A 32 32.53 21.76 -19.03
CA PHE A 32 31.14 21.50 -18.69
C PHE A 32 30.31 22.40 -19.58
N VAL A 33 29.81 21.83 -20.68
CA VAL A 33 28.86 22.53 -21.54
C VAL A 33 27.62 22.79 -20.69
N ASN A 34 27.49 24.02 -20.17
CA ASN A 34 26.21 24.61 -19.82
C ASN A 34 25.43 24.73 -21.13
N MET A 35 24.86 23.61 -21.59
CA MET A 35 24.06 23.56 -22.78
C MET A 35 22.74 24.23 -22.43
N ILE A 36 22.75 25.56 -22.42
CA ILE A 36 21.52 26.32 -22.51
C ILE A 36 20.89 25.86 -23.82
N ASN A 37 19.89 24.98 -23.70
CA ASN A 37 19.12 24.52 -24.85
C ASN A 37 18.66 25.77 -25.60
N ARG A 38 19.03 25.89 -26.88
CA ARG A 38 18.72 27.07 -27.70
C ARG A 38 17.22 27.35 -27.71
N GLU A 39 16.41 26.29 -27.64
CA GLU A 39 14.94 26.38 -27.51
C GLU A 39 14.50 26.98 -26.18
N LEU A 40 15.11 26.57 -25.05
CA LEU A 40 14.81 27.17 -23.74
C LEU A 40 15.17 28.65 -23.71
N LYS A 41 16.29 29.03 -24.34
CA LYS A 41 16.68 30.45 -24.45
C LYS A 41 15.66 31.25 -25.24
N THR A 42 15.20 30.75 -26.39
CA THR A 42 14.17 31.42 -27.19
C THR A 42 12.85 31.56 -26.43
N MET A 43 12.41 30.51 -25.73
CA MET A 43 11.19 30.56 -24.89
C MET A 43 11.31 31.58 -23.74
N LEU A 44 12.50 31.72 -23.14
CA LEU A 44 12.75 32.72 -22.12
C LEU A 44 12.64 34.14 -22.68
N GLU A 45 13.27 34.39 -23.83
CA GLU A 45 13.26 35.69 -24.52
C GLU A 45 11.84 36.12 -24.93
N GLU A 46 10.99 35.18 -25.36
CA GLU A 46 9.60 35.44 -25.74
C GLU A 46 8.68 35.70 -24.54
N SER A 47 8.94 35.09 -23.38
CA SER A 47 8.07 35.19 -22.19
C SER A 47 8.38 36.38 -21.29
N LEU A 48 9.64 36.84 -21.27
CA LEU A 48 10.10 37.99 -20.47
C LEU A 48 9.28 39.28 -20.65
N PRO A 49 8.91 39.72 -21.87
CA PRO A 49 8.13 40.94 -22.07
C PRO A 49 6.71 40.90 -21.49
N SER A 50 6.13 39.70 -21.31
CA SER A 50 4.76 39.49 -20.85
C SER A 50 4.61 39.40 -19.32
N ASP A 51 5.71 39.45 -18.58
CA ASP A 51 5.71 39.26 -17.13
C ASP A 51 5.33 40.56 -16.38
N GLU A 52 4.10 40.61 -15.86
CA GLU A 52 3.59 41.73 -15.05
C GLU A 52 4.44 42.01 -13.81
N PHE A 53 5.01 40.99 -13.16
CA PHE A 53 5.87 41.19 -11.99
C PHE A 53 7.17 41.88 -12.40
N LEU A 54 7.75 41.51 -13.54
CA LEU A 54 8.94 42.15 -14.10
C LEU A 54 8.65 43.59 -14.52
N GLN A 55 7.53 43.83 -15.21
CA GLN A 55 7.09 45.18 -15.58
C GLN A 55 6.83 46.05 -14.34
N MET A 56 6.14 45.53 -13.32
CA MET A 56 5.92 46.23 -12.06
C MET A 56 7.23 46.49 -11.30
N THR A 57 8.18 45.56 -11.35
CA THR A 57 9.49 45.72 -10.73
C THR A 57 10.27 46.83 -11.46
N ILE A 58 10.31 46.82 -12.80
CA ILE A 58 10.95 47.85 -13.63
C ILE A 58 10.25 49.21 -13.49
N GLU A 59 8.92 49.28 -13.48
CA GLU A 59 8.16 50.52 -13.29
C GLU A 59 8.33 51.10 -11.89
N SER A 60 8.33 50.25 -10.86
CA SER A 60 8.64 50.65 -9.48
C SER A 60 10.07 51.21 -9.37
N LEU A 61 11.01 50.61 -10.10
CA LEU A 61 12.39 51.07 -10.20
C LEU A 61 12.53 52.44 -10.88
N ILE A 62 11.77 52.69 -11.94
CA ILE A 62 11.80 53.95 -12.70
C ILE A 62 11.06 55.07 -11.96
N LYS A 63 9.92 54.80 -11.31
CA LYS A 63 9.05 55.85 -10.73
C LYS A 63 9.37 56.25 -9.29
N LYS A 64 9.84 55.35 -8.42
CA LYS A 64 9.89 55.60 -6.96
C LYS A 64 11.28 55.62 -6.34
N GLY A 65 12.32 55.17 -7.05
CA GLY A 65 13.59 54.82 -6.41
C GLY A 65 13.40 53.68 -5.39
N THR A 66 14.50 53.12 -4.88
CA THR A 66 14.50 51.93 -4.02
C THR A 66 13.58 52.05 -2.80
N PRO A 67 12.55 51.20 -2.64
CA PRO A 67 11.82 51.07 -1.37
C PRO A 67 12.66 50.28 -0.35
N PRO A 68 12.53 50.56 0.96
CA PRO A 68 13.31 49.91 2.01
C PRO A 68 12.65 48.58 2.41
N ILE A 69 12.70 47.58 1.53
CA ILE A 69 12.46 46.18 1.92
C ILE A 69 13.66 45.38 1.41
N LYS A 70 14.37 44.74 2.34
CA LYS A 70 15.65 44.03 2.18
C LYS A 70 15.63 42.96 1.07
N SER A 71 15.86 43.36 -0.16
CA SER A 71 16.62 42.65 -1.19
C SER A 71 17.03 43.70 -2.23
N SER A 72 18.14 44.34 -1.89
CA SER A 72 18.88 45.33 -2.66
C SER A 72 18.99 44.90 -4.13
N LEU A 73 18.79 45.85 -5.04
CA LEU A 73 18.94 45.68 -6.49
C LEU A 73 20.31 45.15 -6.93
N GLN A 74 21.28 45.09 -6.02
CA GLN A 74 22.60 44.48 -6.22
C GLN A 74 22.53 42.99 -6.56
N ASP A 75 21.44 42.31 -6.18
CA ASP A 75 21.28 40.87 -6.42
C ASP A 75 20.80 40.55 -7.86
N TRP A 76 20.41 41.56 -8.65
CA TRP A 76 19.88 41.36 -10.01
C TRP A 76 20.90 41.76 -11.07
N GLN A 77 21.09 40.90 -12.07
CA GLN A 77 22.02 41.12 -13.17
C GLN A 77 21.39 40.73 -14.51
N THR A 78 21.79 41.40 -15.59
CA THR A 78 21.36 41.08 -16.95
C THR A 78 22.56 40.68 -17.78
N GLU A 79 22.52 39.48 -18.37
CA GLU A 79 23.53 39.03 -19.34
C GLU A 79 22.83 38.69 -20.67
N GLY A 80 23.08 39.52 -21.69
CA GLY A 80 22.34 39.44 -22.95
C GLY A 80 20.85 39.70 -22.73
N ASN A 81 20.00 38.78 -23.19
CA ASN A 81 18.53 38.86 -23.04
C ASN A 81 18.01 38.10 -21.82
N LEU A 82 18.88 37.60 -20.94
CA LEU A 82 18.50 36.83 -19.75
C LEU A 82 18.67 37.67 -18.48
N LEU A 83 17.74 37.49 -17.55
CA LEU A 83 17.76 38.12 -16.24
C LEU A 83 18.23 37.10 -15.19
N PHE A 84 19.08 37.53 -14.28
CA PHE A 84 19.63 36.72 -13.20
C PHE A 84 19.32 37.32 -11.84
N TYR A 85 19.08 36.46 -10.84
CA TYR A 85 18.93 36.83 -9.43
C TYR A 85 19.87 35.97 -8.57
N LYS A 86 20.91 36.57 -8.00
CA LYS A 86 22.00 35.89 -7.26
C LYS A 86 22.60 34.75 -8.09
N ASP A 87 23.10 35.09 -9.27
CA ASP A 87 23.75 34.18 -10.24
C ASP A 87 22.86 33.04 -10.76
N ARG A 88 21.53 33.19 -10.66
CA ARG A 88 20.54 32.20 -11.13
C ARG A 88 19.59 32.80 -12.13
N VAL A 89 19.27 32.07 -13.18
CA VAL A 89 18.37 32.51 -14.25
C VAL A 89 16.97 32.73 -13.69
N TYR A 90 16.46 33.95 -13.82
CA TYR A 90 15.08 34.29 -13.49
C TYR A 90 14.13 33.65 -14.51
N ILE A 91 13.12 32.94 -14.00
CA ILE A 91 12.08 32.33 -14.83
C ILE A 91 10.77 33.13 -14.72
N PRO A 92 10.28 33.71 -15.83
CA PRO A 92 9.04 34.45 -15.87
C PRO A 92 7.83 33.65 -15.35
N ASN A 93 6.73 34.35 -15.07
CA ASN A 93 5.47 33.73 -14.65
C ASN A 93 4.72 32.98 -15.77
N ASP A 94 5.44 32.16 -16.54
CA ASP A 94 4.89 31.22 -17.52
C ASP A 94 4.83 29.79 -16.92
N PRO A 95 3.62 29.25 -16.66
CA PRO A 95 3.45 27.89 -16.18
C PRO A 95 4.03 26.81 -17.10
N MET A 96 4.03 27.02 -18.42
CA MET A 96 4.54 26.04 -19.39
C MET A 96 6.05 25.94 -19.32
N LEU A 97 6.74 27.08 -19.33
CA LEU A 97 8.19 27.15 -19.18
C LEU A 97 8.66 26.60 -17.83
N ARG A 98 7.99 27.01 -16.73
CA ARG A 98 8.29 26.48 -15.39
C ARG A 98 8.07 24.97 -15.32
N ARG A 99 6.98 24.46 -15.90
CA ARG A 99 6.71 23.01 -15.98
C ARG A 99 7.81 22.29 -16.76
N LEU A 100 8.23 22.84 -17.91
CA LEU A 100 9.26 22.25 -18.76
C LEU A 100 10.58 22.11 -18.01
N ILE A 101 11.05 23.17 -17.35
CA ILE A 101 12.30 23.15 -16.56
C ILE A 101 12.24 22.09 -15.46
N VAL A 102 11.16 22.10 -14.67
CA VAL A 102 11.00 21.13 -13.57
C VAL A 102 10.88 19.70 -14.12
N LYS A 103 10.16 19.49 -15.24
CA LYS A 103 10.03 18.18 -15.89
C LYS A 103 11.37 17.66 -16.39
N THR A 104 12.17 18.50 -17.06
CA THR A 104 13.48 18.13 -17.60
C THR A 104 14.43 17.68 -16.49
N ILE A 105 14.50 18.42 -15.39
CA ILE A 105 15.36 18.07 -14.25
C ILE A 105 14.81 16.84 -13.51
N HIS A 106 13.52 16.79 -13.21
CA HIS A 106 12.92 15.72 -12.42
C HIS A 106 12.91 14.37 -13.15
N LYS A 107 12.63 14.35 -14.45
CA LYS A 107 12.54 13.12 -15.26
C LYS A 107 13.86 12.72 -15.91
N ALA A 108 14.90 13.54 -15.83
CA ALA A 108 16.21 13.19 -16.37
C ALA A 108 16.76 11.93 -15.71
N LEU A 109 17.21 10.98 -16.53
CA LEU A 109 17.84 9.73 -16.10
C LEU A 109 18.89 9.91 -15.00
N PRO A 110 19.86 10.87 -15.10
CA PRO A 110 20.86 11.07 -14.04
C PRO A 110 20.29 11.58 -12.70
N HIS A 111 19.09 12.15 -12.70
CA HIS A 111 18.47 12.73 -11.50
C HIS A 111 17.46 11.80 -10.82
N GLY A 112 16.94 10.80 -11.55
CA GLY A 112 16.25 9.64 -10.96
C GLY A 112 14.96 9.95 -10.21
N HIS A 113 14.10 10.85 -10.72
CA HIS A 113 12.83 11.21 -10.08
C HIS A 113 12.96 11.60 -8.59
N PRO A 114 13.69 12.67 -8.26
CA PRO A 114 13.95 13.05 -6.88
C PRO A 114 12.66 13.40 -6.10
N GLY A 115 12.72 13.26 -4.76
CA GLY A 115 11.65 13.75 -3.89
C GLY A 115 11.55 15.29 -3.90
N GLN A 116 10.45 15.84 -3.37
CA GLN A 116 10.13 17.28 -3.42
C GLN A 116 11.31 18.19 -3.07
N TRP A 117 11.98 17.94 -1.94
CA TRP A 117 13.09 18.77 -1.45
C TRP A 117 14.31 18.71 -2.39
N ASN A 118 14.69 17.52 -2.86
CA ASN A 118 15.78 17.36 -3.81
C ASN A 118 15.48 18.01 -5.16
N THR A 119 14.23 17.91 -5.65
CA THR A 119 13.82 18.61 -6.89
C THR A 119 13.95 20.12 -6.74
N VAL A 120 13.50 20.70 -5.61
CA VAL A 120 13.70 22.13 -5.33
C VAL A 120 15.19 22.47 -5.29
N ASN A 121 15.99 21.66 -4.62
CA ASN A 121 17.43 21.89 -4.49
C ASN A 121 18.16 21.86 -5.84
N GLN A 122 17.79 20.94 -6.75
CA GLN A 122 18.40 20.89 -8.07
C GLN A 122 17.96 22.07 -8.94
N VAL A 123 16.67 22.41 -8.96
CA VAL A 123 16.16 23.52 -9.76
C VAL A 123 16.72 24.86 -9.29
N GLN A 124 16.83 25.07 -7.97
CA GLN A 124 17.28 26.36 -7.41
C GLN A 124 18.78 26.65 -7.57
N ARG A 125 19.58 25.70 -8.11
CA ARG A 125 21.01 25.91 -8.38
C ARG A 125 21.21 26.87 -9.55
N ASP A 126 20.43 26.68 -10.61
CA ASP A 126 20.59 27.40 -11.86
C ASP A 126 19.41 28.34 -12.15
N TYR A 127 18.25 28.10 -11.53
CA TYR A 127 17.02 28.84 -11.81
C TYR A 127 16.39 29.45 -10.56
N TRP A 128 15.63 30.52 -10.72
CA TRP A 128 14.90 31.15 -9.63
C TRP A 128 13.61 31.82 -10.09
N TRP A 129 12.56 31.73 -9.29
CA TRP A 129 11.35 32.55 -9.43
C TRP A 129 10.58 32.65 -8.10
N PRO A 130 9.75 33.71 -7.91
CA PRO A 130 8.90 33.84 -6.74
C PRO A 130 7.96 32.64 -6.59
N GLY A 131 8.01 31.99 -5.43
CA GLY A 131 7.13 30.86 -5.12
C GLY A 131 7.52 29.53 -5.77
N MET A 132 8.76 29.33 -6.24
CA MET A 132 9.19 28.08 -6.89
C MET A 132 8.86 26.81 -6.12
N THR A 133 9.02 26.82 -4.79
CA THR A 133 8.66 25.67 -3.94
C THR A 133 7.16 25.35 -3.99
N LYS A 134 6.29 26.37 -4.09
CA LYS A 134 4.83 26.19 -4.21
C LYS A 134 4.44 25.60 -5.56
N PHE A 135 5.26 25.78 -6.60
CA PHE A 135 5.08 25.17 -7.91
C PHE A 135 5.65 23.75 -7.98
N ILE A 136 6.88 23.55 -7.50
CA ILE A 136 7.60 22.27 -7.61
C ILE A 136 6.97 21.16 -6.77
N LYS A 137 6.45 21.49 -5.57
CA LYS A 137 5.82 20.47 -4.70
C LYS A 137 4.61 19.78 -5.36
N PRO A 138 3.57 20.52 -5.84
CA PRO A 138 2.47 19.91 -6.60
C PRO A 138 2.90 19.21 -7.88
N PHE A 139 3.97 19.69 -8.56
CA PHE A 139 4.51 19.00 -9.73
C PHE A 139 4.97 17.58 -9.37
N VAL A 140 5.77 17.44 -8.32
CA VAL A 140 6.27 16.12 -7.88
C VAL A 140 5.13 15.25 -7.34
N ASP A 141 4.17 15.83 -6.62
CA ASP A 141 2.99 15.10 -6.13
C ASP A 141 2.12 14.57 -7.25
N GLY A 142 2.03 15.29 -8.38
CA GLY A 142 1.27 14.90 -9.57
C GLY A 142 1.98 13.88 -10.47
N CYS A 143 3.25 13.55 -10.21
CA CYS A 143 4.01 12.62 -11.03
C CYS A 143 3.55 11.17 -10.79
N ALA A 144 2.86 10.57 -11.76
CA ALA A 144 2.31 9.23 -11.59
C ALA A 144 3.40 8.15 -11.46
N ALA A 145 4.54 8.26 -12.16
CA ALA A 145 5.67 7.33 -12.00
C ALA A 145 6.25 7.35 -10.56
N CYS A 146 6.35 8.54 -9.94
CA CYS A 146 6.75 8.64 -8.54
C CYS A 146 5.72 8.00 -7.60
N GLN A 147 4.43 8.19 -7.87
CA GLN A 147 3.37 7.54 -7.12
C GLN A 147 3.47 6.01 -7.29
N GLN A 148 3.62 5.50 -8.50
CA GLN A 148 3.65 4.06 -8.77
C GLN A 148 4.88 3.34 -8.16
N MET A 149 6.07 3.93 -8.28
CA MET A 149 7.34 3.26 -7.96
C MET A 149 7.81 3.47 -6.51
N LYS A 150 7.51 4.61 -5.89
CA LYS A 150 8.03 4.91 -4.54
C LYS A 150 7.22 4.22 -3.45
N VAL A 151 7.92 3.77 -2.42
CA VAL A 151 7.31 3.22 -1.21
C VAL A 151 6.46 4.29 -0.53
N ASN A 152 5.23 3.94 -0.20
CA ASN A 152 4.40 4.80 0.63
C ASN A 152 4.86 4.70 2.09
N THR A 153 5.51 5.75 2.60
CA THR A 153 5.98 5.81 3.99
C THR A 153 4.88 6.26 4.97
N HIS A 154 3.74 6.72 4.44
CA HIS A 154 2.57 7.16 5.21
C HIS A 154 1.31 6.51 4.63
N PRO A 155 1.16 5.18 4.75
CA PRO A 155 -0.07 4.51 4.32
C PRO A 155 -1.29 5.10 5.04
N MET A 156 -2.43 5.08 4.37
CA MET A 156 -3.70 5.41 5.02
C MET A 156 -3.88 4.44 6.20
N GLN A 157 -3.74 4.95 7.42
CA GLN A 157 -4.04 4.18 8.61
C GLN A 157 -5.56 4.01 8.63
N THR A 158 -6.02 2.83 8.24
CA THR A 158 -7.42 2.50 8.39
C THR A 158 -7.74 2.37 9.86
N PRO A 159 -8.81 3.05 10.34
CA PRO A 159 -9.30 2.85 11.67
C PRO A 159 -9.59 1.38 11.90
N ILE A 160 -9.03 0.84 12.99
CA ILE A 160 -9.44 -0.46 13.48
C ILE A 160 -10.93 -0.32 13.77
N GLN A 161 -11.76 -0.97 12.96
CA GLN A 161 -13.18 -1.13 13.27
C GLN A 161 -13.25 -2.24 14.31
N PRO A 162 -13.51 -1.93 15.59
CA PRO A 162 -13.78 -2.99 16.54
C PRO A 162 -15.07 -3.65 16.09
N ILE A 163 -15.07 -4.97 15.95
CA ILE A 163 -16.33 -5.72 15.91
C ILE A 163 -17.01 -5.39 17.25
N GLY A 164 -18.13 -4.67 17.18
CA GLY A 164 -18.70 -3.94 18.33
C GLY A 164 -18.80 -4.81 19.59
N GLY A 165 -18.62 -4.21 20.78
CA GLY A 165 -18.87 -4.92 22.03
C GLY A 165 -20.33 -5.35 22.04
N HIS A 166 -20.54 -6.64 21.95
CA HIS A 166 -21.86 -7.21 21.97
C HIS A 166 -22.29 -7.29 23.45
N LYS A 167 -23.24 -6.43 23.83
CA LYS A 167 -23.82 -6.45 25.18
C LYS A 167 -24.42 -7.83 25.45
N ASP A 168 -24.18 -8.33 26.66
CA ASP A 168 -24.70 -9.62 27.17
C ASP A 168 -24.24 -10.88 26.43
N VAL A 169 -23.15 -10.81 25.65
CA VAL A 169 -22.62 -11.99 24.96
C VAL A 169 -22.01 -13.00 25.92
N LEU A 170 -22.47 -14.25 25.79
CA LEU A 170 -21.98 -15.40 26.52
C LEU A 170 -20.67 -15.92 25.92
N PRO A 171 -19.85 -16.65 26.71
CA PRO A 171 -18.60 -17.22 26.22
C PRO A 171 -18.79 -18.02 24.94
N PHE A 172 -17.93 -17.78 23.94
CA PHE A 172 -17.91 -18.47 22.65
C PHE A 172 -19.18 -18.33 21.77
N GLN A 173 -20.07 -17.35 22.02
CA GLN A 173 -21.13 -17.04 21.05
C GLN A 173 -20.59 -16.37 19.78
N ILE A 174 -19.48 -15.66 19.88
CA ILE A 174 -18.80 -15.07 18.71
C ILE A 174 -17.36 -15.56 18.74
N ILE A 175 -17.03 -16.43 17.79
CA ILE A 175 -15.71 -17.04 17.72
C ILE A 175 -14.97 -16.55 16.48
N SER A 176 -13.65 -16.36 16.62
CA SER A 176 -12.74 -16.29 15.48
C SER A 176 -11.96 -17.59 15.34
N MET A 177 -11.69 -17.98 14.10
CA MET A 177 -11.02 -19.22 13.74
C MET A 177 -9.87 -18.94 12.80
N ASP A 178 -8.74 -19.60 13.05
CA ASP A 178 -7.53 -19.53 12.23
C ASP A 178 -6.76 -20.86 12.26
N LEU A 179 -5.87 -21.08 11.31
CA LEU A 179 -5.06 -22.30 11.17
C LEU A 179 -3.56 -21.97 11.30
N ILE A 180 -2.93 -22.54 12.33
CA ILE A 180 -1.46 -22.59 12.38
C ILE A 180 -1.01 -23.77 11.50
N THR A 181 -0.24 -23.45 10.47
CA THR A 181 0.21 -24.41 9.46
C THR A 181 1.68 -24.77 9.56
N ASP A 182 2.11 -25.73 8.74
CA ASP A 182 3.51 -26.15 8.59
C ASP A 182 4.19 -26.66 9.88
N LEU A 183 3.43 -27.32 10.75
CA LEU A 183 3.98 -27.98 11.94
C LEU A 183 4.61 -29.33 11.59
N PRO A 184 5.58 -29.81 12.41
CA PRO A 184 6.15 -31.15 12.25
C PRO A 184 5.05 -32.21 12.24
N LYS A 185 5.03 -33.03 11.18
CA LYS A 185 3.99 -34.04 10.98
C LYS A 185 4.06 -35.14 12.05
N ILE A 186 2.94 -35.40 12.73
CA ILE A 186 2.79 -36.48 13.72
C ILE A 186 1.48 -37.22 13.40
N VAL A 187 1.54 -38.52 13.11
CA VAL A 187 0.38 -39.45 13.00
C VAL A 187 -0.92 -38.73 12.58
N ASP A 188 -0.93 -38.27 11.32
CA ASP A 188 -2.06 -37.57 10.68
C ASP A 188 -2.49 -36.24 11.31
N CYS A 189 -1.55 -35.50 11.89
CA CYS A 189 -1.70 -34.12 12.33
C CYS A 189 -0.48 -33.29 11.88
N ASP A 190 -0.74 -32.16 11.24
CA ASP A 190 0.27 -31.19 10.80
C ASP A 190 -0.21 -29.72 10.91
N LEU A 191 -1.40 -29.51 11.48
CA LEU A 191 -2.03 -28.20 11.68
C LEU A 191 -2.61 -28.07 13.10
N ILE A 192 -2.80 -26.83 13.56
CA ILE A 192 -3.64 -26.50 14.72
C ILE A 192 -4.76 -25.58 14.26
N LEU A 193 -6.00 -26.01 14.45
CA LEU A 193 -7.16 -25.14 14.41
C LEU A 193 -7.24 -24.37 15.73
N VAL A 194 -7.11 -23.05 15.62
CA VAL A 194 -7.18 -22.10 16.72
C VAL A 194 -8.56 -21.47 16.73
N VAL A 195 -9.27 -21.61 17.84
CA VAL A 195 -10.59 -20.99 18.06
C VAL A 195 -10.48 -20.03 19.24
N VAL A 196 -10.82 -18.77 19.03
CA VAL A 196 -10.76 -17.71 20.04
C VAL A 196 -12.16 -17.17 20.29
N ASP A 197 -12.54 -17.01 21.56
CA ASP A 197 -13.73 -16.27 21.96
C ASP A 197 -13.51 -14.77 21.75
N HIS A 198 -14.01 -14.27 20.63
CA HIS A 198 -13.74 -12.93 20.15
C HIS A 198 -14.49 -11.85 20.95
N ALA A 199 -15.65 -12.17 21.56
CA ALA A 199 -16.52 -11.13 22.12
C ALA A 199 -16.58 -11.09 23.65
N ALA A 200 -16.41 -12.22 24.35
CA ALA A 200 -16.63 -12.28 25.79
C ALA A 200 -15.34 -12.48 26.59
N THR A 201 -14.78 -13.69 26.55
CA THR A 201 -13.75 -14.10 27.52
C THR A 201 -12.32 -13.93 27.02
N LYS A 202 -12.12 -13.81 25.69
CA LYS A 202 -10.81 -13.92 25.03
C LYS A 202 -10.14 -15.28 25.25
N GLY A 203 -10.93 -16.30 25.56
CA GLY A 203 -10.46 -17.67 25.77
C GLY A 203 -10.17 -18.39 24.47
N VAL A 204 -9.27 -19.37 24.54
CA VAL A 204 -8.77 -20.09 23.37
C VAL A 204 -9.01 -21.59 23.47
N ILE A 205 -9.19 -22.22 22.32
CA ILE A 205 -9.25 -23.67 22.12
C ILE A 205 -8.31 -24.02 20.97
N PHE A 206 -7.33 -24.88 21.25
CA PHE A 206 -6.44 -25.43 20.23
C PHE A 206 -6.84 -26.86 19.92
N ILE A 207 -7.01 -27.15 18.63
CA ILE A 207 -7.48 -28.44 18.15
C ILE A 207 -6.46 -28.94 17.12
N PRO A 208 -5.73 -30.04 17.38
CA PRO A 208 -4.82 -30.60 16.39
C PRO A 208 -5.63 -31.17 15.22
N CYS A 209 -5.25 -30.80 13.99
CA CYS A 209 -5.88 -31.28 12.76
C CYS A 209 -4.82 -31.52 11.67
N ASN A 210 -5.26 -31.80 10.45
CA ASN A 210 -4.36 -32.02 9.31
C ASN A 210 -4.76 -31.22 8.07
N LYS A 211 -3.82 -31.03 7.15
CA LYS A 211 -4.01 -30.31 5.88
C LYS A 211 -5.08 -30.90 4.96
N LYS A 212 -5.48 -32.16 5.16
CA LYS A 212 -6.51 -32.81 4.34
C LYS A 212 -7.90 -32.67 4.95
N ILE A 213 -8.04 -32.00 6.09
CA ILE A 213 -9.32 -31.85 6.76
C ILE A 213 -10.29 -31.10 5.84
N ASN A 214 -11.46 -31.69 5.62
CA ASN A 214 -12.50 -31.08 4.80
C ASN A 214 -13.46 -30.23 5.66
N ALA A 215 -14.30 -29.43 5.00
CA ALA A 215 -15.25 -28.55 5.68
C ALA A 215 -16.19 -29.28 6.67
N THR A 216 -16.59 -30.52 6.34
CA THR A 216 -17.46 -31.36 7.19
C THR A 216 -16.73 -31.82 8.45
N GLU A 217 -15.47 -32.24 8.31
CA GLU A 217 -14.62 -32.63 9.45
C GLU A 217 -14.28 -31.42 10.32
N THR A 218 -14.04 -30.24 9.73
CA THR A 218 -13.85 -28.99 10.47
C THR A 218 -15.11 -28.61 11.27
N ALA A 219 -16.30 -28.79 10.70
CA ALA A 219 -17.56 -28.62 11.41
C ALA A 219 -17.69 -29.60 12.58
N GLU A 220 -17.34 -30.87 12.38
CA GLU A 220 -17.32 -31.88 13.43
C GLU A 220 -16.36 -31.50 14.57
N LEU A 221 -15.18 -30.95 14.27
CA LEU A 221 -14.26 -30.44 15.30
C LEU A 221 -14.89 -29.30 16.12
N LEU A 222 -15.64 -28.40 15.49
CA LEU A 222 -16.37 -27.36 16.21
C LEU A 222 -17.43 -27.95 17.13
N PHE A 223 -18.16 -28.98 16.68
CA PHE A 223 -19.12 -29.66 17.55
C PHE A 223 -18.43 -30.33 18.74
N GLN A 224 -17.34 -31.04 18.47
CA GLN A 224 -16.59 -31.79 19.47
C GLN A 224 -15.85 -30.90 20.46
N HIS A 225 -15.46 -29.68 20.11
CA HIS A 225 -14.60 -28.88 20.98
C HIS A 225 -15.22 -27.57 21.46
N VAL A 226 -16.17 -27.00 20.72
CA VAL A 226 -16.87 -25.75 21.06
C VAL A 226 -18.29 -26.06 21.52
N TYR A 227 -19.12 -26.64 20.65
CA TYR A 227 -20.54 -26.86 20.91
C TYR A 227 -20.79 -27.67 22.19
N LYS A 228 -20.06 -28.78 22.37
CA LYS A 228 -20.23 -29.64 23.56
C LYS A 228 -20.10 -28.91 24.89
N ARG A 229 -19.41 -27.76 24.92
CA ARG A 229 -19.08 -27.03 26.14
C ARG A 229 -19.78 -25.69 26.25
N PHE A 230 -20.03 -25.02 25.12
CA PHE A 230 -20.53 -23.64 25.08
C PHE A 230 -21.84 -23.47 24.31
N GLY A 231 -22.31 -24.51 23.61
CA GLY A 231 -23.44 -24.40 22.69
C GLY A 231 -23.04 -23.85 21.32
N LEU A 232 -24.05 -23.59 20.48
CA LEU A 232 -23.82 -23.08 19.12
C LEU A 232 -23.35 -21.62 19.17
N PRO A 233 -22.32 -21.24 18.39
CA PRO A 233 -21.96 -19.84 18.23
C PRO A 233 -23.02 -19.12 17.38
N ASP A 234 -23.33 -17.87 17.70
CA ASP A 234 -24.18 -17.00 16.88
C ASP A 234 -23.43 -16.50 15.63
N LYS A 235 -22.10 -16.35 15.75
CA LYS A 235 -21.25 -15.83 14.68
C LYS A 235 -19.88 -16.50 14.66
N ILE A 236 -19.43 -16.87 13.47
CA ILE A 236 -18.08 -17.39 13.21
C ILE A 236 -17.37 -16.41 12.28
N ILE A 237 -16.19 -15.97 12.70
CA ILE A 237 -15.28 -15.14 11.93
C ILE A 237 -14.09 -16.01 11.53
N SER A 238 -13.77 -16.08 10.26
CA SER A 238 -12.63 -16.87 9.78
C SER A 238 -11.93 -16.13 8.65
N ASP A 239 -10.70 -16.52 8.34
CA ASP A 239 -10.06 -16.13 7.10
C ASP A 239 -10.73 -16.76 5.87
N ARG A 240 -10.17 -16.50 4.68
CA ARG A 240 -10.66 -17.07 3.43
C ARG A 240 -10.00 -18.41 3.11
N ASP A 241 -9.54 -19.17 4.11
CA ASP A 241 -9.08 -20.52 3.86
C ASP A 241 -10.20 -21.31 3.14
N PRO A 242 -9.87 -22.03 2.05
CA PRO A 242 -10.84 -22.80 1.28
C PRO A 242 -11.76 -23.69 2.14
N GLN A 243 -11.26 -24.18 3.28
CA GLN A 243 -12.02 -25.01 4.22
C GLN A 243 -13.20 -24.25 4.85
N PHE A 244 -13.02 -22.98 5.21
CA PHE A 244 -14.06 -22.14 5.81
C PHE A 244 -14.94 -21.44 4.74
N ALA A 245 -14.40 -21.23 3.54
CA ALA A 245 -15.13 -20.63 2.42
C ALA A 245 -16.03 -21.62 1.65
N ALA A 246 -15.89 -22.92 1.92
CA ALA A 246 -16.63 -24.00 1.28
C ALA A 246 -18.15 -23.89 1.44
N GLU A 247 -18.89 -24.32 0.41
CA GLU A 247 -20.36 -24.27 0.38
C GLU A 247 -21.00 -25.09 1.51
N VAL A 248 -20.42 -26.25 1.83
CA VAL A 248 -20.87 -27.10 2.94
C VAL A 248 -20.82 -26.35 4.27
N PHE A 249 -19.74 -25.60 4.53
CA PHE A 249 -19.60 -24.84 5.77
C PHE A 249 -20.63 -23.71 5.82
N LYS A 250 -20.88 -23.02 4.70
CA LYS A 250 -21.91 -21.97 4.60
C LYS A 250 -23.32 -22.50 4.80
N GLU A 251 -23.70 -23.60 4.16
CA GLU A 251 -25.02 -24.21 4.32
C GLU A 251 -25.21 -24.76 5.74
N MET A 252 -24.17 -25.34 6.36
CA MET A 252 -24.21 -25.68 7.78
C MET A 252 -24.52 -24.45 8.65
N GLY A 253 -23.80 -23.35 8.43
CA GLY A 253 -24.04 -22.11 9.18
C GLY A 253 -25.48 -21.62 9.02
N LYS A 254 -26.00 -21.63 7.80
CA LYS A 254 -27.39 -21.23 7.50
C LYS A 254 -28.43 -22.12 8.18
N LEU A 255 -28.25 -23.45 8.17
CA LEU A 255 -29.18 -24.39 8.82
C LEU A 255 -29.17 -24.26 10.35
N LEU A 256 -28.02 -23.97 10.93
CA LEU A 256 -27.85 -23.83 12.39
C LEU A 256 -28.10 -22.39 12.88
N GLY A 257 -28.41 -21.44 11.98
CA GLY A 257 -28.62 -20.04 12.33
C GLY A 257 -27.33 -19.27 12.67
N ILE A 258 -26.16 -19.81 12.31
CA ILE A 258 -24.84 -19.23 12.57
C ILE A 258 -24.47 -18.24 11.46
N LYS A 259 -24.16 -17.00 11.84
CA LYS A 259 -23.70 -15.96 10.89
C LYS A 259 -22.21 -16.14 10.61
N GLN A 260 -21.86 -16.50 9.38
CA GLN A 260 -20.46 -16.60 8.96
C GLN A 260 -19.97 -15.30 8.35
N MET A 261 -18.78 -14.86 8.79
CA MET A 261 -18.11 -13.67 8.29
C MET A 261 -16.70 -14.05 7.87
N LEU A 262 -16.49 -14.18 6.56
CA LEU A 262 -15.16 -14.34 5.99
C LEU A 262 -14.44 -12.99 6.03
N SER A 263 -13.26 -12.95 6.66
CA SER A 263 -12.41 -11.76 6.65
C SER A 263 -12.03 -11.42 5.20
N THR A 264 -11.82 -10.14 4.90
CA THR A 264 -11.35 -9.75 3.56
C THR A 264 -9.92 -10.23 3.40
N ALA A 265 -9.62 -10.87 2.26
CA ALA A 265 -8.24 -11.15 1.90
C ALA A 265 -7.42 -9.87 2.09
N TYR A 266 -6.29 -9.97 2.80
CA TYR A 266 -5.35 -8.87 3.06
C TYR A 266 -5.71 -7.86 4.16
N HIS A 267 -6.51 -8.23 5.17
CA HIS A 267 -6.74 -7.37 6.35
C HIS A 267 -6.34 -8.01 7.70
N PRO A 268 -5.07 -7.86 8.14
CA PRO A 268 -4.57 -8.39 9.41
C PRO A 268 -5.27 -7.84 10.66
N GLN A 269 -6.03 -6.74 10.55
CA GLN A 269 -6.65 -6.08 11.69
C GLN A 269 -7.95 -6.75 12.18
N THR A 270 -8.64 -7.51 11.32
CA THR A 270 -9.81 -8.33 11.74
C THR A 270 -9.36 -9.67 12.32
N ASP A 271 -8.16 -10.11 11.94
CA ASP A 271 -7.50 -11.35 12.36
C ASP A 271 -6.43 -11.13 13.46
N GLY A 272 -6.20 -9.89 13.88
CA GLY A 272 -5.05 -9.54 14.71
C GLY A 272 -5.10 -10.14 16.12
N GLU A 273 -6.29 -10.51 16.61
CA GLU A 273 -6.44 -11.22 17.88
C GLU A 273 -6.00 -12.69 17.74
N THR A 274 -6.47 -13.38 16.70
CA THR A 274 -6.07 -14.75 16.34
C THR A 274 -4.59 -14.84 16.00
N GLU A 275 -4.06 -13.89 15.21
CA GLU A 275 -2.63 -13.82 14.88
C GLU A 275 -1.75 -13.67 16.15
N ARG A 276 -2.18 -12.85 17.11
CA ARG A 276 -1.46 -12.67 18.36
C ARG A 276 -1.49 -13.93 19.24
N VAL A 277 -2.64 -14.62 19.27
CA VAL A 277 -2.76 -15.93 19.93
C VAL A 277 -1.84 -16.96 19.26
N ASN A 278 -1.78 -16.98 17.92
CA ASN A 278 -0.90 -17.90 17.19
C ASN A 278 0.57 -17.66 17.55
N GLN A 279 1.01 -16.40 17.57
CA GLN A 279 2.37 -16.04 17.99
C GLN A 279 2.67 -16.51 19.42
N GLU A 280 1.72 -16.34 20.35
CA GLU A 280 1.87 -16.79 21.73
C GLU A 280 2.02 -18.31 21.83
N VAL A 281 1.19 -19.06 21.10
CA VAL A 281 1.27 -20.54 21.05
C VAL A 281 2.57 -21.01 20.42
N GLU A 282 3.00 -20.38 19.33
CA GLU A 282 4.29 -20.71 18.73
C GLU A 282 5.46 -20.46 19.69
N ILE A 283 5.44 -19.34 20.42
CA ILE A 283 6.44 -19.06 21.46
C ILE A 283 6.41 -20.16 22.52
N PHE A 284 5.22 -20.53 23.02
CA PHE A 284 5.05 -21.61 23.98
C PHE A 284 5.65 -22.93 23.46
N LEU A 285 5.28 -23.33 22.25
CA LEU A 285 5.78 -24.56 21.62
C LEU A 285 7.30 -24.51 21.40
N ARG A 286 7.87 -23.36 21.02
CA ARG A 286 9.33 -23.19 20.91
C ARG A 286 10.04 -23.41 22.24
N PHE A 287 9.49 -22.91 23.35
CA PHE A 287 10.06 -23.11 24.68
C PHE A 287 9.99 -24.56 25.16
N PHE A 288 8.88 -25.26 24.92
CA PHE A 288 8.64 -26.57 25.53
C PHE A 288 8.93 -27.76 24.61
N CYS A 289 8.91 -27.60 23.29
CA CYS A 289 9.34 -28.65 22.36
C CYS A 289 10.87 -28.67 22.21
N THR A 290 11.53 -27.51 22.22
CA THR A 290 12.98 -27.36 21.98
C THR A 290 13.50 -28.23 20.83
N LYS A 291 14.28 -29.29 21.12
CA LYS A 291 14.83 -30.23 20.12
C LYS A 291 13.83 -31.32 19.70
N GLU A 292 12.83 -31.63 20.54
CA GLU A 292 11.83 -32.66 20.30
C GLU A 292 10.54 -32.05 19.73
N GLN A 293 10.64 -31.51 18.51
CA GLN A 293 9.57 -30.75 17.88
C GLN A 293 8.28 -31.56 17.66
N THR A 294 8.34 -32.89 17.61
CA THR A 294 7.18 -33.79 17.47
C THR A 294 6.33 -33.94 18.74
N LYS A 295 6.65 -33.24 19.85
CA LYS A 295 5.83 -33.24 21.07
C LYS A 295 4.77 -32.14 21.10
N TRP A 296 4.67 -31.30 20.06
CA TRP A 296 3.77 -30.14 20.06
C TRP A 296 2.31 -30.51 20.33
N LYS A 297 1.83 -31.62 19.76
CA LYS A 297 0.45 -32.12 19.93
C LYS A 297 0.15 -32.43 21.41
N ASP A 298 1.10 -33.08 22.08
CA ASP A 298 0.97 -33.45 23.48
C ASP A 298 1.04 -32.23 24.40
N LEU A 299 1.59 -31.11 23.94
CA LEU A 299 1.74 -29.89 24.73
C LEU A 299 0.61 -28.87 24.55
N LEU A 300 -0.28 -29.08 23.56
CA LEU A 300 -1.37 -28.13 23.27
C LEU A 300 -2.31 -27.87 24.45
N HIS A 301 -2.59 -28.90 25.26
CA HIS A 301 -3.47 -28.73 26.40
C HIS A 301 -2.83 -27.86 27.48
N PHE A 302 -1.50 -27.92 27.66
CA PHE A 302 -0.76 -27.01 28.52
C PHE A 302 -0.72 -25.59 27.94
N ALA A 303 -0.50 -25.44 26.63
CA ALA A 303 -0.54 -24.13 25.96
C ALA A 303 -1.91 -23.45 26.14
N LYS A 304 -2.99 -24.21 25.91
CA LYS A 304 -4.36 -23.77 26.13
C LYS A 304 -4.61 -23.35 27.59
N PHE A 305 -4.11 -24.13 28.54
CA PHE A 305 -4.26 -23.81 29.96
C PHE A 305 -3.48 -22.56 30.34
N ALA A 306 -2.24 -22.42 29.87
CA ALA A 306 -1.39 -21.25 30.11
C ALA A 306 -2.08 -19.96 29.61
N HIS A 307 -2.52 -19.94 28.34
CA HIS A 307 -3.21 -18.78 27.78
C HIS A 307 -4.49 -18.44 28.57
N ASN A 308 -5.35 -19.44 28.80
CA ASN A 308 -6.63 -19.20 29.47
C ASN A 308 -6.48 -18.79 30.93
N THR A 309 -5.36 -19.08 31.59
CA THR A 309 -5.13 -18.69 33.00
C THR A 309 -4.40 -17.35 33.14
N GLN A 310 -3.77 -16.85 32.09
CA GLN A 310 -3.11 -15.56 32.10
C GLN A 310 -4.13 -14.41 32.05
N THR A 311 -3.87 -13.35 32.83
CA THR A 311 -4.69 -12.14 32.80
C THR A 311 -4.56 -11.44 31.46
N HIS A 312 -5.67 -11.32 30.73
CA HIS A 312 -5.67 -10.67 29.44
C HIS A 312 -5.68 -9.13 29.60
N SER A 313 -4.89 -8.43 28.79
CA SER A 313 -4.64 -6.98 28.96
C SER A 313 -5.89 -6.12 28.83
N VAL A 314 -6.86 -6.59 28.03
CA VAL A 314 -8.10 -5.87 27.73
C VAL A 314 -9.19 -6.13 28.77
N THR A 315 -9.37 -7.39 29.17
CA THR A 315 -10.43 -7.80 30.11
C THR A 315 -10.04 -7.62 31.57
N LYS A 316 -8.74 -7.44 31.85
CA LYS A 316 -8.14 -7.38 33.19
C LYS A 316 -8.40 -8.63 34.04
N ASN A 317 -8.89 -9.70 33.42
CA ASN A 317 -9.22 -10.98 34.04
C ASN A 317 -8.73 -12.11 33.13
N SER A 318 -8.42 -13.27 33.70
CA SER A 318 -8.07 -14.44 32.90
C SER A 318 -9.30 -15.00 32.18
N PRO A 319 -9.19 -15.46 30.92
CA PRO A 319 -10.30 -16.11 30.23
C PRO A 319 -10.94 -17.25 31.02
N PHE A 320 -10.14 -18.08 31.70
CA PHE A 320 -10.61 -19.17 32.54
C PHE A 320 -11.55 -18.67 33.64
N TYR A 321 -11.16 -17.62 34.36
CA TYR A 321 -12.00 -17.01 35.39
C TYR A 321 -13.31 -16.49 34.82
N LEU A 322 -13.24 -15.81 33.67
CA LEU A 322 -14.44 -15.31 32.99
C LEU A 322 -15.35 -16.44 32.54
N THR A 323 -14.81 -17.56 32.05
CA THR A 323 -15.60 -18.71 31.58
C THR A 323 -16.15 -19.55 32.74
N MET A 324 -15.33 -19.88 33.73
CA MET A 324 -15.63 -20.89 34.76
C MET A 324 -16.09 -20.30 36.09
N GLY A 325 -15.69 -19.07 36.38
CA GLY A 325 -16.10 -18.40 37.60
C GLY A 325 -15.14 -18.44 38.77
N TYR A 326 -14.01 -19.12 38.61
CA TYR A 326 -13.01 -19.28 39.64
C TYR A 326 -11.64 -19.33 38.98
N HIS A 327 -10.59 -19.03 39.75
CA HIS A 327 -9.22 -19.24 39.28
C HIS A 327 -8.86 -20.71 39.47
N PRO A 328 -8.30 -21.37 38.45
CA PRO A 328 -7.87 -22.75 38.61
C PRO A 328 -6.68 -22.79 39.57
N GLN A 329 -6.61 -23.85 40.37
CA GLN A 329 -5.44 -24.09 41.20
C GLN A 329 -4.30 -24.61 40.32
N PRO A 330 -3.17 -23.90 40.21
CA PRO A 330 -2.05 -24.34 39.37
C PRO A 330 -1.25 -25.49 40.02
N LEU A 331 -1.36 -25.67 41.34
CA LEU A 331 -0.73 -26.73 42.11
C LEU A 331 -1.71 -27.27 43.16
N PRO A 332 -1.61 -28.55 43.57
CA PRO A 332 -2.45 -29.11 44.63
C PRO A 332 -2.23 -28.34 45.94
N THR A 333 -3.28 -27.66 46.43
CA THR A 333 -3.26 -27.10 47.78
C THR A 333 -3.58 -28.23 48.76
N VAL A 334 -2.66 -28.54 49.68
CA VAL A 334 -2.89 -29.48 50.79
C VAL A 334 -3.80 -28.82 51.83
N PHE A 335 -5.08 -28.52 51.54
CA PHE A 335 -6.07 -28.18 52.57
C PHE A 335 -7.51 -28.53 52.12
N GLU A 336 -8.28 -29.05 53.07
CA GLU A 336 -9.55 -29.78 52.93
C GLU A 336 -10.76 -28.97 52.41
N LYS A 337 -11.75 -29.72 51.91
CA LYS A 337 -12.97 -29.26 51.23
C LYS A 337 -13.86 -28.36 52.09
N THR A 338 -14.53 -27.40 51.45
CA THR A 338 -15.56 -26.56 52.08
C THR A 338 -16.90 -26.64 51.35
N THR A 339 -17.99 -26.52 52.12
CA THR A 339 -19.40 -26.72 51.71
C THR A 339 -20.16 -25.40 51.89
N ILE A 340 -19.92 -24.38 51.04
CA ILE A 340 -20.36 -23.00 51.35
C ILE A 340 -21.31 -22.39 50.29
N PRO A 341 -22.45 -21.78 50.73
CA PRO A 341 -23.38 -20.99 49.90
C PRO A 341 -22.79 -19.78 49.14
N SER A 342 -21.51 -19.46 49.35
CA SER A 342 -20.81 -18.37 48.68
C SER A 342 -20.65 -18.60 47.18
N VAL A 343 -20.77 -19.84 46.72
CA VAL A 343 -20.70 -20.22 45.30
C VAL A 343 -21.87 -19.62 44.51
N GLU A 344 -23.07 -19.52 45.08
CA GLU A 344 -24.23 -18.89 44.41
C GLU A 344 -24.07 -17.37 44.31
N LYS A 345 -23.58 -16.71 45.37
CA LYS A 345 -23.15 -15.30 45.30
C LYS A 345 -22.03 -15.10 44.27
N ARG A 346 -21.11 -16.06 44.16
CA ARG A 346 -20.03 -16.06 43.16
C ARG A 346 -20.60 -16.04 41.75
N VAL A 347 -21.60 -16.87 41.44
CA VAL A 347 -22.24 -16.91 40.11
C VAL A 347 -22.85 -15.55 39.73
N VAL A 348 -23.47 -14.85 40.68
CA VAL A 348 -23.99 -13.49 40.46
C VAL A 348 -22.86 -12.47 40.24
N GLU A 349 -21.79 -12.53 41.05
CA GLU A 349 -20.59 -11.69 40.84
C GLU A 349 -19.96 -11.92 39.47
N LEU A 350 -19.91 -13.16 39.01
CA LEU A 350 -19.31 -13.52 37.73
C LEU A 350 -20.11 -13.02 36.54
N LYS A 351 -21.44 -13.04 36.62
CA LYS A 351 -22.30 -12.40 35.62
C LYS A 351 -22.02 -10.91 35.56
N LYS A 352 -21.99 -10.23 36.71
CA LYS A 352 -21.68 -8.80 36.79
C LYS A 352 -20.29 -8.48 36.22
N LEU A 353 -19.30 -9.31 36.54
CA LEU A 353 -17.92 -9.11 36.10
C LEU A 353 -17.76 -9.35 34.59
N ARG A 354 -18.53 -10.29 34.00
CA ARG A 354 -18.63 -10.45 32.53
C ARG A 354 -19.27 -9.22 31.88
N GLU A 355 -20.35 -8.69 32.44
CA GLU A 355 -21.02 -7.48 31.94
C GLU A 355 -20.10 -6.26 32.02
N GLU A 356 -19.42 -6.04 33.16
CA GLU A 356 -18.43 -4.98 33.34
C GLU A 356 -17.26 -5.12 32.37
N THR A 357 -16.78 -6.35 32.15
CA THR A 357 -15.71 -6.64 31.19
C THR A 357 -16.16 -6.37 29.74
N SER A 358 -17.37 -6.77 29.37
CA SER A 358 -17.96 -6.47 28.06
C SER A 358 -18.06 -4.95 27.87
N ALA A 359 -18.50 -4.20 28.89
CA ALA A 359 -18.54 -2.74 28.86
C ALA A 359 -17.14 -2.10 28.75
N LEU A 360 -16.12 -2.65 29.40
CA LEU A 360 -14.73 -2.19 29.30
C LEU A 360 -14.14 -2.46 27.92
N LEU A 361 -14.38 -3.64 27.36
CA LEU A 361 -14.05 -3.97 25.96
C LEU A 361 -14.68 -2.96 25.01
N ASP A 362 -15.92 -2.56 25.29
CA ASP A 362 -16.67 -1.57 24.53
C ASP A 362 -16.06 -0.15 24.62
N ILE A 363 -15.56 0.23 25.80
CA ILE A 363 -14.84 1.50 26.01
C ILE A 363 -13.48 1.47 25.31
N VAL A 364 -12.76 0.35 25.35
CA VAL A 364 -11.48 0.17 24.64
C VAL A 364 -11.71 0.23 23.13
N ALA A 365 -12.72 -0.47 22.63
CA ALA A 365 -13.16 -0.41 21.25
C ALA A 365 -13.47 1.05 20.83
N ARG A 366 -14.20 1.80 21.65
CA ARG A 366 -14.47 3.23 21.42
C ARG A 366 -13.20 4.08 21.42
N ARG A 367 -12.28 3.90 22.38
CA ARG A 367 -11.01 4.64 22.44
C ARG A 367 -10.08 4.32 21.27
N VAL A 368 -10.07 3.07 20.80
CA VAL A 368 -9.34 2.66 19.60
C VAL A 368 -9.96 3.34 18.37
N LYS A 369 -11.29 3.42 18.29
CA LYS A 369 -12.01 4.15 17.24
C LYS A 369 -11.75 5.67 17.27
N GLU A 370 -11.70 6.28 18.45
CA GLU A 370 -11.40 7.70 18.66
C GLU A 370 -9.94 8.06 18.33
N ARG A 371 -8.97 7.23 18.74
CA ARG A 371 -7.55 7.41 18.37
C ARG A 371 -7.30 7.19 16.89
N SER A 372 -8.12 6.37 16.25
CA SER A 372 -8.12 6.16 14.81
C SER A 372 -8.86 7.25 14.03
N GLY A 373 -9.54 8.18 14.70
CA GLY A 373 -10.32 9.27 14.11
C GLY A 373 -9.50 10.44 13.57
N ARG A 374 -8.28 10.22 13.08
CA ARG A 374 -7.67 11.19 12.16
C ARG A 374 -8.34 10.98 10.81
N ASN A 375 -9.17 11.94 10.41
CA ASN A 375 -10.01 11.91 9.21
C ASN A 375 -9.36 11.13 8.05
N LEU A 376 -9.93 9.98 7.73
CA LEU A 376 -9.75 9.40 6.41
C LEU A 376 -10.50 10.28 5.41
N ASP A 377 -9.82 10.75 4.38
CA ASP A 377 -10.47 11.22 3.16
C ASP A 377 -11.21 10.01 2.56
N LYS A 378 -12.52 9.92 2.82
CA LYS A 378 -13.36 8.86 2.26
C LYS A 378 -13.27 8.94 0.74
N SER A 379 -12.84 7.86 0.09
CA SER A 379 -12.82 7.82 -1.35
C SER A 379 -14.23 7.71 -1.91
N GLU A 380 -14.53 8.50 -2.93
CA GLU A 380 -15.84 8.57 -3.56
C GLU A 380 -15.92 7.63 -4.77
N LYS A 381 -17.14 7.23 -5.13
CA LYS A 381 -17.38 6.47 -6.36
C LYS A 381 -16.90 7.29 -7.57
N GLY A 382 -16.16 6.64 -8.48
CA GLY A 382 -15.54 7.29 -9.65
C GLY A 382 -14.13 7.85 -9.38
N GLN A 383 -13.66 7.86 -8.13
CA GLN A 383 -12.30 8.31 -7.83
C GLN A 383 -11.25 7.29 -8.31
N LYS A 384 -10.16 7.80 -8.89
CA LYS A 384 -8.98 7.01 -9.26
C LYS A 384 -8.10 6.74 -8.04
N VAL A 385 -7.74 5.48 -7.82
CA VAL A 385 -6.89 5.05 -6.71
C VAL A 385 -5.82 4.07 -7.17
N TRP A 386 -4.68 4.10 -6.50
CA TRP A 386 -3.61 3.12 -6.61
C TRP A 386 -3.86 1.95 -5.66
N LEU A 387 -3.60 0.73 -6.13
CA LEU A 387 -3.65 -0.50 -5.34
C LEU A 387 -2.24 -0.93 -4.93
N GLU A 388 -1.99 -1.30 -3.66
CA GLU A 388 -0.69 -1.82 -3.25
C GLU A 388 -0.35 -3.17 -3.92
N GLY A 389 0.81 -3.23 -4.58
CA GLY A 389 1.25 -4.39 -5.38
C GLY A 389 2.03 -5.47 -4.62
N LYS A 390 2.31 -5.28 -3.32
CA LYS A 390 3.18 -6.19 -2.53
C LYS A 390 2.72 -7.65 -2.54
N ASN A 391 1.41 -7.88 -2.67
CA ASN A 391 0.79 -9.20 -2.61
C ASN A 391 0.16 -9.62 -3.95
N LEU A 392 0.47 -8.93 -5.05
CA LEU A 392 -0.05 -9.23 -6.38
C LEU A 392 1.02 -9.91 -7.23
N SER A 393 0.73 -11.12 -7.73
CA SER A 393 1.62 -11.84 -8.65
C SER A 393 1.36 -11.39 -10.09
N LEU A 394 1.98 -10.28 -10.50
CA LEU A 394 1.70 -9.64 -11.80
C LEU A 394 2.68 -10.00 -12.92
N GLY A 395 3.27 -11.19 -12.86
CA GLY A 395 4.12 -11.70 -13.93
C GLY A 395 5.47 -10.98 -14.12
N TYR A 396 5.80 -9.98 -13.29
CA TYR A 396 7.11 -9.33 -13.34
C TYR A 396 8.24 -10.34 -13.01
N PRO A 397 9.35 -10.35 -13.77
CA PRO A 397 10.47 -11.26 -13.53
C PRO A 397 11.12 -11.11 -12.14
N SER A 398 11.06 -9.92 -11.54
CA SER A 398 11.63 -9.62 -10.22
C SER A 398 10.68 -8.78 -9.35
N PRO A 399 10.15 -9.35 -8.24
CA PRO A 399 9.32 -8.61 -7.29
C PRO A 399 10.03 -7.42 -6.62
N LYS A 400 11.36 -7.42 -6.61
CA LYS A 400 12.15 -6.34 -6.01
C LYS A 400 12.08 -5.08 -6.86
N LEU A 401 12.11 -5.24 -8.18
CA LEU A 401 12.10 -4.17 -9.18
C LEU A 401 10.69 -3.86 -9.71
N SER A 402 9.68 -4.65 -9.34
CA SER A 402 8.30 -4.39 -9.73
C SER A 402 7.77 -3.08 -9.12
N PRO A 403 6.80 -2.45 -9.80
CA PRO A 403 6.04 -1.35 -9.23
C PRO A 403 5.51 -1.67 -7.82
N LYS A 404 5.49 -0.67 -6.94
CA LYS A 404 4.98 -0.85 -5.57
C LYS A 404 3.48 -0.68 -5.50
N ARG A 405 2.92 0.03 -6.47
CA ARG A 405 1.50 0.30 -6.61
C ARG A 405 1.07 0.10 -8.06
N GLU A 406 -0.16 -0.32 -8.24
CA GLU A 406 -0.75 -0.67 -9.54
C GLU A 406 -2.01 0.15 -9.79
N GLY A 407 -2.31 0.38 -11.07
CA GLY A 407 -3.43 1.21 -11.52
C GLY A 407 -2.95 2.48 -12.23
N PRO A 408 -3.69 3.61 -12.10
CA PRO A 408 -4.81 3.87 -11.21
C PRO A 408 -6.10 3.18 -11.67
N PHE A 409 -6.85 2.62 -10.73
CA PHE A 409 -8.15 2.01 -10.96
C PHE A 409 -9.27 2.91 -10.48
N GLU A 410 -10.42 2.83 -11.14
CA GLU A 410 -11.63 3.56 -10.76
C GLU A 410 -12.43 2.79 -9.70
N ILE A 411 -12.91 3.47 -8.67
CA ILE A 411 -13.84 2.90 -7.68
C ILE A 411 -15.23 2.81 -8.31
N THR A 412 -15.72 1.59 -8.53
CA THR A 412 -17.06 1.35 -9.09
C THR A 412 -18.15 1.39 -8.03
N GLU A 413 -17.84 0.94 -6.81
CA GLU A 413 -18.81 0.80 -5.73
C GLU A 413 -18.15 0.91 -4.35
N VAL A 414 -18.84 1.60 -3.43
CA VAL A 414 -18.45 1.67 -2.01
C VAL A 414 -19.32 0.67 -1.24
N LEU A 415 -18.76 -0.49 -0.91
CA LEU A 415 -19.48 -1.60 -0.29
C LEU A 415 -19.61 -1.46 1.23
N GLY A 416 -18.78 -0.61 1.84
CA GLY A 416 -18.78 -0.36 3.28
C GLY A 416 -17.85 0.79 3.65
N PRO A 417 -17.74 1.14 4.94
CA PRO A 417 -16.94 2.27 5.38
C PRO A 417 -15.44 2.16 5.08
N MET A 418 -14.93 0.95 4.84
CA MET A 418 -13.52 0.67 4.54
C MET A 418 -13.33 -0.31 3.36
N THR A 419 -14.39 -0.60 2.60
CA THR A 419 -14.36 -1.65 1.57
C THR A 419 -14.85 -1.10 0.25
N TYR A 420 -14.01 -1.20 -0.78
CA TYR A 420 -14.24 -0.60 -2.09
C TYR A 420 -14.11 -1.65 -3.19
N ARG A 421 -14.96 -1.54 -4.22
CA ARG A 421 -14.85 -2.33 -5.45
C ARG A 421 -14.15 -1.51 -6.53
N LEU A 422 -13.13 -2.07 -7.15
CA LEU A 422 -12.35 -1.43 -8.22
C LEU A 422 -12.73 -1.99 -9.59
N LYS A 423 -12.62 -1.15 -10.62
CA LYS A 423 -12.65 -1.57 -12.03
C LYS A 423 -11.29 -2.12 -12.42
N LEU A 424 -11.09 -3.43 -12.25
CA LEU A 424 -9.88 -4.11 -12.68
C LEU A 424 -9.96 -4.53 -14.16
N PRO A 425 -8.82 -4.66 -14.86
CA PRO A 425 -8.77 -5.31 -16.17
C PRO A 425 -9.30 -6.74 -16.09
N PHE A 426 -10.05 -7.19 -17.10
CA PHE A 426 -10.64 -8.53 -17.14
C PHE A 426 -9.60 -9.66 -16.99
N GLN A 427 -8.36 -9.41 -17.41
CA GLN A 427 -7.23 -10.33 -17.33
C GLN A 427 -6.81 -10.64 -15.87
N TRP A 428 -7.05 -9.71 -14.95
CA TRP A 428 -6.75 -9.90 -13.54
C TRP A 428 -7.84 -10.79 -12.94
N ARG A 429 -7.56 -12.10 -12.84
CA ARG A 429 -8.41 -13.10 -12.15
C ARG A 429 -8.43 -12.91 -10.63
N ILE A 430 -8.44 -11.67 -10.18
CA ILE A 430 -8.40 -11.25 -8.78
C ILE A 430 -9.77 -10.70 -8.42
N TYR A 431 -10.28 -11.08 -7.25
CA TYR A 431 -11.56 -10.58 -6.77
C TYR A 431 -11.49 -9.05 -6.57
N PRO A 432 -12.36 -8.24 -7.21
CA PRO A 432 -12.14 -6.79 -7.37
C PRO A 432 -12.51 -5.95 -6.14
N VAL A 433 -12.56 -6.55 -4.94
CA VAL A 433 -12.97 -5.87 -3.70
C VAL A 433 -11.78 -5.79 -2.75
N PHE A 434 -11.40 -4.56 -2.40
CA PHE A 434 -10.22 -4.26 -1.62
C PHE A 434 -10.55 -3.40 -0.40
N HIS A 435 -9.73 -3.56 0.63
CA HIS A 435 -9.80 -2.74 1.83
C HIS A 435 -9.14 -1.37 1.59
N ALA A 436 -9.68 -0.32 2.20
CA ALA A 436 -9.20 1.06 2.10
C ALA A 436 -7.70 1.22 2.38
N GLY A 437 -7.15 0.38 3.27
CA GLY A 437 -5.73 0.42 3.67
C GLY A 437 -4.76 -0.02 2.56
N LEU A 438 -5.26 -0.71 1.53
CA LEU A 438 -4.48 -1.09 0.34
C LEU A 438 -4.62 -0.06 -0.79
N LEU A 439 -5.44 0.97 -0.59
CA LEU A 439 -5.73 1.99 -1.57
C LEU A 439 -5.00 3.27 -1.19
N SER A 440 -4.47 3.96 -2.20
CA SER A 440 -3.97 5.32 -2.03
C SER A 440 -4.51 6.22 -3.14
N PRO A 441 -4.89 7.48 -2.84
CA PRO A 441 -5.50 8.35 -3.83
C PRO A 441 -4.53 8.67 -4.95
N HIS A 442 -4.98 8.56 -6.20
CA HIS A 442 -4.24 9.05 -7.36
C HIS A 442 -4.33 10.58 -7.39
N LYS A 443 -3.18 11.25 -7.43
CA LYS A 443 -3.12 12.72 -7.50
C LYS A 443 -2.74 13.15 -8.90
N GLU A 444 -3.67 13.83 -9.57
CA GLU A 444 -3.38 14.58 -10.80
C GLU A 444 -3.31 16.06 -10.45
N THR A 445 -2.23 16.74 -10.85
CA THR A 445 -2.08 18.17 -10.62
C THR A 445 -1.93 18.90 -11.95
N ASN A 446 -2.66 20.02 -12.09
CA ASN A 446 -2.55 20.89 -13.27
C ASN A 446 -1.11 21.36 -13.49
N VAL A 447 -0.30 21.44 -12.43
CA VAL A 447 1.10 21.85 -12.49
C VAL A 447 1.97 20.79 -13.17
N HIS A 448 1.80 19.50 -12.84
CA HIS A 448 2.51 18.41 -13.51
C HIS A 448 2.09 18.28 -14.98
N GLY A 449 0.80 18.46 -15.26
CA GLY A 449 0.22 18.19 -16.58
C GLY A 449 -0.20 16.72 -16.73
N PRO A 450 -0.63 16.30 -17.93
CA PRO A 450 -1.17 14.96 -18.17
C PRO A 450 -0.16 13.87 -17.81
N ASN A 451 -0.66 12.83 -17.13
CA ASN A 451 0.09 11.60 -16.89
C ASN A 451 -0.22 10.62 -18.03
N PHE A 452 0.82 10.21 -18.75
CA PHE A 452 0.78 9.07 -19.67
C PHE A 452 1.30 7.89 -18.87
N LEU A 453 0.38 7.06 -18.42
CA LEU A 453 0.72 5.81 -17.77
C LEU A 453 0.62 4.75 -18.84
N GLU A 454 1.67 3.96 -19.00
CA GLU A 454 1.68 2.81 -19.89
C GLU A 454 0.62 1.82 -19.37
N PRO A 455 -0.58 1.72 -20.00
CA PRO A 455 -1.50 0.67 -19.62
C PRO A 455 -0.83 -0.68 -19.89
N PRO A 456 -1.04 -1.69 -19.03
CA PRO A 456 -0.53 -3.02 -19.31
C PRO A 456 -1.01 -3.48 -20.71
N PRO A 457 -0.13 -4.11 -21.51
CA PRO A 457 -0.52 -4.60 -22.84
C PRO A 457 -1.64 -5.65 -22.74
N ASP A 458 -2.55 -5.63 -23.71
CA ASP A 458 -3.59 -6.64 -23.84
C ASP A 458 -2.99 -7.91 -24.43
N ILE A 459 -3.20 -9.07 -23.81
CA ILE A 459 -2.72 -10.33 -24.37
C ILE A 459 -3.83 -10.95 -25.23
N VAL A 460 -3.69 -10.87 -26.55
CA VAL A 460 -4.58 -11.50 -27.54
C VAL A 460 -3.83 -12.67 -28.18
N GLU A 461 -4.41 -13.88 -28.14
CA GLU A 461 -3.78 -15.11 -28.66
C GLU A 461 -2.36 -15.42 -28.09
N GLY A 462 -2.03 -14.89 -26.91
CA GLY A 462 -0.72 -15.08 -26.27
C GLY A 462 0.37 -14.08 -26.69
N GLN A 463 0.01 -13.02 -27.44
CA GLN A 463 0.91 -11.92 -27.82
C GLN A 463 0.45 -10.60 -27.20
N GLU A 464 1.40 -9.74 -26.84
CA GLU A 464 1.14 -8.39 -26.32
C GLU A 464 0.64 -7.49 -27.46
N GLU A 465 -0.57 -6.95 -27.29
CA GLU A 465 -1.23 -6.02 -28.18
C GLU A 465 -1.55 -4.71 -27.44
N TYR A 466 -1.50 -3.60 -28.15
CA TYR A 466 -1.73 -2.26 -27.59
C TYR A 466 -2.93 -1.62 -28.30
N GLU A 467 -3.81 -0.95 -27.54
CA GLU A 467 -4.97 -0.27 -28.13
C GLU A 467 -4.51 0.98 -28.91
N VAL A 468 -4.94 1.09 -30.18
CA VAL A 468 -4.62 2.24 -31.04
C VAL A 468 -5.51 3.43 -30.68
N GLU A 469 -4.93 4.57 -30.33
CA GLU A 469 -5.65 5.82 -30.08
C GLU A 469 -5.96 6.57 -31.38
N ALA A 470 -4.96 6.72 -32.24
CA ALA A 470 -5.09 7.46 -33.49
C ALA A 470 -3.98 7.10 -34.48
N ILE A 471 -4.28 7.23 -35.78
CA ILE A 471 -3.27 7.22 -36.84
C ILE A 471 -2.88 8.67 -37.13
N ILE A 472 -1.62 9.01 -36.87
CA ILE A 472 -1.12 10.40 -36.93
C ILE A 472 -0.66 10.75 -38.34
N ALA A 473 0.06 9.85 -38.99
CA ALA A 473 0.69 10.11 -40.29
C ALA A 473 0.78 8.83 -41.12
N HIS A 474 1.04 8.98 -42.42
CA HIS A 474 1.29 7.87 -43.32
C HIS A 474 2.48 8.17 -44.24
N ARG A 475 3.22 7.12 -44.64
CA ARG A 475 4.33 7.24 -45.60
C ARG A 475 3.84 6.92 -47.02
N PRO A 476 3.82 7.89 -47.95
CA PRO A 476 3.42 7.63 -49.32
C PRO A 476 4.43 6.70 -49.99
N LYS A 477 3.93 5.80 -50.85
CA LYS A 477 4.75 5.13 -51.87
C LYS A 477 4.66 5.93 -53.17
N ARG A 478 5.43 5.54 -54.20
CA ARG A 478 5.41 6.15 -55.55
C ARG A 478 3.98 6.43 -56.04
N LYS A 479 3.80 7.45 -56.89
CA LYS A 479 2.50 7.89 -57.45
C LYS A 479 1.55 6.71 -57.72
N ASN A 480 0.34 6.81 -57.19
CA ASN A 480 -0.77 5.84 -57.30
C ASN A 480 -0.60 4.50 -56.54
N GLN A 481 0.09 4.48 -55.41
CA GLN A 481 0.12 3.30 -54.53
C GLN A 481 -0.31 3.65 -53.09
N PRO A 482 -1.03 2.74 -52.40
CA PRO A 482 -1.40 2.94 -51.01
C PRO A 482 -0.17 3.07 -50.11
N PRO A 483 -0.26 3.85 -49.01
CA PRO A 483 0.85 4.06 -48.08
C PRO A 483 1.41 2.74 -47.54
N LYS A 484 2.75 2.69 -47.40
CA LYS A 484 3.45 1.48 -46.95
C LYS A 484 3.33 1.27 -45.44
N GLU A 485 3.36 2.36 -44.69
CA GLU A 485 3.41 2.40 -43.23
C GLU A 485 2.58 3.58 -42.70
N TYR A 486 1.98 3.37 -41.54
CA TYR A 486 1.16 4.35 -40.81
C TYR A 486 1.78 4.57 -39.43
N LEU A 487 1.91 5.82 -39.01
CA LEU A 487 2.40 6.21 -37.69
C LEU A 487 1.23 6.17 -36.71
N ILE A 488 1.35 5.33 -35.69
CA ILE A 488 0.28 5.02 -34.75
C ILE A 488 0.60 5.64 -33.40
N SER A 489 -0.41 6.31 -32.83
CA SER A 489 -0.47 6.71 -31.43
C SER A 489 -1.17 5.61 -30.64
N TRP A 490 -0.55 5.17 -29.55
CA TRP A 490 -1.15 4.17 -28.65
C TRP A 490 -1.89 4.85 -27.51
N LYS A 491 -3.04 4.30 -27.14
CA LYS A 491 -3.90 4.89 -26.12
C LYS A 491 -3.25 4.84 -24.75
N GLY A 492 -3.11 6.01 -24.14
CA GLY A 492 -2.47 6.15 -22.82
C GLY A 492 -0.94 6.26 -22.86
N TYR A 493 -0.32 6.10 -24.04
CA TYR A 493 1.12 6.31 -24.23
C TYR A 493 1.41 7.73 -24.73
N ASP A 494 2.62 8.23 -24.48
CA ASP A 494 3.04 9.52 -25.02
C ASP A 494 3.58 9.41 -26.46
N SER A 495 3.77 10.56 -27.11
CA SER A 495 4.21 10.61 -28.50
C SER A 495 5.59 10.00 -28.77
N SER A 496 6.39 9.72 -27.74
CA SER A 496 7.69 9.06 -27.89
C SER A 496 7.57 7.57 -28.21
N HIS A 497 6.40 6.98 -27.94
CA HIS A 497 6.10 5.56 -28.21
C HIS A 497 5.41 5.35 -29.55
N ASN A 498 5.23 6.40 -30.35
CA ASN A 498 4.59 6.29 -31.65
C ASN A 498 5.42 5.40 -32.58
N GLN A 499 4.78 4.38 -33.15
CA GLN A 499 5.45 3.40 -34.02
C GLN A 499 4.88 3.39 -35.43
N TRP A 500 5.75 3.13 -36.41
CA TRP A 500 5.36 2.92 -37.81
C TRP A 500 4.98 1.46 -38.01
N LEU A 501 3.70 1.17 -38.25
CA LEU A 501 3.23 -0.18 -38.57
C LEU A 501 2.73 -0.31 -40.00
N LYS A 502 2.84 -1.53 -40.53
CA LYS A 502 2.24 -1.91 -41.81
C LYS A 502 0.75 -2.19 -41.63
N PRO A 503 -0.07 -2.14 -42.71
CA PRO A 503 -1.50 -2.47 -42.65
C PRO A 503 -1.83 -3.80 -41.98
N ALA A 504 -0.95 -4.80 -42.11
CA ALA A 504 -1.13 -6.12 -41.50
C ALA A 504 -1.09 -6.12 -39.95
N GLY A 505 -0.49 -5.09 -39.33
CA GLY A 505 -0.44 -4.92 -37.87
C GLY A 505 -1.59 -4.09 -37.30
N LEU A 506 -2.53 -3.63 -38.13
CA LEU A 506 -3.70 -2.82 -37.73
C LEU A 506 -5.01 -3.65 -37.71
N LYS A 507 -4.92 -4.98 -37.76
CA LYS A 507 -6.07 -5.89 -37.89
C LYS A 507 -7.15 -5.67 -36.82
N HIS A 508 -6.74 -5.38 -35.59
CA HIS A 508 -7.64 -5.17 -34.45
C HIS A 508 -8.14 -3.72 -34.30
N SER A 509 -7.68 -2.80 -35.15
CA SER A 509 -8.07 -1.38 -35.19
C SER A 509 -8.57 -0.97 -36.58
N MET A 510 -9.33 -1.86 -37.24
CA MET A 510 -9.69 -1.73 -38.65
C MET A 510 -10.66 -0.57 -38.93
N GLU A 511 -11.53 -0.23 -37.97
CA GLU A 511 -12.44 0.91 -38.08
C GLU A 511 -11.67 2.24 -38.18
N LEU A 512 -10.75 2.50 -37.23
CA LEU A 512 -9.87 3.68 -37.25
C LEU A 512 -8.99 3.75 -38.50
N TYR A 513 -8.55 2.59 -39.00
CA TYR A 513 -7.78 2.50 -40.23
C TYR A 513 -8.57 2.89 -41.48
N LEU A 514 -9.84 2.45 -41.57
CA LEU A 514 -10.72 2.78 -42.68
C LEU A 514 -11.14 4.26 -42.65
N ASP A 515 -11.48 4.78 -41.47
CA ASP A 515 -11.84 6.19 -41.28
C ASP A 515 -10.69 7.12 -41.67
N TYR A 516 -9.46 6.79 -41.26
CA TYR A 516 -8.27 7.57 -41.63
C TYR A 516 -8.03 7.57 -43.14
N LYS A 517 -8.24 6.43 -43.83
CA LYS A 517 -8.10 6.32 -45.29
C LYS A 517 -9.12 7.16 -46.04
N ILE A 518 -10.37 7.16 -45.58
CA ILE A 518 -11.45 7.97 -46.15
C ILE A 518 -11.13 9.46 -45.97
N ALA A 519 -10.70 9.87 -44.77
CA ALA A 519 -10.38 11.26 -44.48
C ALA A 519 -9.20 11.82 -45.30
N HIS A 520 -8.24 10.97 -45.70
CA HIS A 520 -7.03 11.39 -46.42
C HIS A 520 -7.03 11.01 -47.92
N ASN A 521 -8.16 10.54 -48.46
CA ASN A 521 -8.29 10.08 -49.86
C ASN A 521 -7.24 9.03 -50.27
N LEU A 522 -7.03 8.03 -49.41
CA LEU A 522 -6.04 6.96 -49.58
C LEU A 522 -6.66 5.64 -50.04
N CYS A 523 -7.91 5.69 -50.55
CA CYS A 523 -8.67 4.56 -51.08
C CYS A 523 -8.37 4.31 -52.55
#